data_AF-A0A7Y2JPK3-F1
#
_entry.id   AF-A0A7Y2JPK3-F1
#
_cell.length_a   1.000
_cell.length_b   1.000
_cell.length_c   1.000
_cell.angle_alpha   90.00
_cell.angle_beta   90.00
_cell.angle_gamma   90.00
#
_symmetry.space_group_name_H-M   'P 1'
#
loop_
_entity.id
_entity.type
_entity.pdbx_description
1 polymer ?
#
loop_
_entity_poly.entity_id
_entity_poly.type
_entity_poly.pdbx_seq_one_letter_code
_entity_poly.pdbx_strand_id
1 'polypeptide(L)' 'PREERRGARAAMAARAHGVFISAVGDIIVVMPPLTIEEDEIKLLVDAVAEGIREVCGSEAEEQEEESEES' A
#
# COMPACT_ATOMS: atom_id res chain seq x y z
N PRO A 1 -12.04 6.46 12.02
CA PRO A 1 -12.10 7.65 11.14
C PRO A 1 -11.63 7.32 9.72
N ARG A 2 -11.88 8.17 8.70
CA ARG A 2 -11.50 7.85 7.29
C ARG A 2 -10.00 7.64 7.10
N GLU A 3 -9.17 8.34 7.88
CA GLU A 3 -7.70 8.19 7.87
C GLU A 3 -7.23 6.80 8.33
N GLU A 4 -7.82 6.21 9.37
CA GLU A 4 -7.40 4.91 9.96
C GLU A 4 -7.53 3.69 9.02
N ARG A 5 -7.97 3.89 7.77
CA ARG A 5 -8.18 2.80 6.80
C ARG A 5 -7.19 2.84 5.64
N ARG A 6 -6.23 3.77 5.59
CA ARG A 6 -5.26 3.82 4.48
C ARG A 6 -4.41 2.56 4.46
N GLY A 7 -3.90 2.11 5.60
CA GLY A 7 -3.15 0.86 5.68
C GLY A 7 -3.97 -0.36 5.24
N ALA A 8 -5.23 -0.46 5.66
CA ALA A 8 -6.13 -1.54 5.24
C ALA A 8 -6.45 -1.51 3.73
N ARG A 9 -6.60 -0.31 3.14
CA ARG A 9 -6.80 -0.14 1.69
C ARG A 9 -5.54 -0.53 0.92
N ALA A 10 -4.36 -0.10 1.36
CA ALA A 10 -3.10 -0.44 0.72
C ALA A 10 -2.79 -1.94 0.80
N ALA A 11 -3.06 -2.57 1.95
CA ALA A 11 -2.94 -4.02 2.12
C ALA A 11 -3.92 -4.80 1.22
N MET A 12 -5.09 -4.23 0.92
CA MET A 12 -6.04 -4.82 -0.03
C MET A 12 -5.55 -4.66 -1.48
N ALA A 13 -5.05 -3.49 -1.85
CA ALA A 13 -4.48 -3.23 -3.17
C ALA A 13 -3.28 -4.14 -3.48
N ALA A 14 -2.38 -4.34 -2.50
CA ALA A 14 -1.23 -5.23 -2.63
C ALA A 14 -1.59 -6.69 -2.97
N ARG A 15 -2.84 -7.13 -2.70
CA ARG A 15 -3.31 -8.48 -3.06
C ARG A 15 -3.43 -8.67 -4.57
N ALA A 16 -3.72 -7.61 -5.33
CA ALA A 16 -3.74 -7.67 -6.79
C ALA A 16 -2.35 -8.02 -7.36
N HIS A 17 -1.30 -7.70 -6.60
CA HIS A 17 0.11 -7.96 -6.93
C HIS A 17 0.63 -9.29 -6.35
N GLY A 18 -0.26 -10.14 -5.85
CA GLY A 18 0.08 -11.50 -5.41
C GLY A 18 0.56 -11.64 -3.98
N VAL A 19 0.46 -10.59 -3.15
CA VAL A 19 1.00 -10.57 -1.80
C VAL A 19 -0.11 -10.38 -0.76
N PHE A 20 -0.08 -11.20 0.29
CA PHE A 20 -1.03 -11.12 1.39
C PHE A 20 -0.36 -10.59 2.65
N ILE A 21 -0.76 -9.39 3.07
CA ILE A 21 -0.22 -8.67 4.23
C ILE A 21 -1.37 -8.13 5.08
N SER A 22 -1.08 -7.90 6.36
CA SER A 22 -2.02 -7.30 7.30
C SER A 22 -1.60 -5.86 7.63
N ALA A 23 -2.58 -5.04 8.03
CA ALA A 23 -2.35 -3.68 8.47
C ALA A 23 -3.01 -3.44 9.83
N VAL A 24 -2.40 -2.57 10.64
CA VAL A 24 -2.92 -2.10 11.93
C VAL A 24 -3.02 -0.58 11.84
N GLY A 25 -4.23 -0.08 11.59
CA GLY A 25 -4.44 1.32 11.21
C GLY A 25 -3.69 1.62 9.90
N ASP A 26 -2.72 2.53 9.98
CA ASP A 26 -1.90 2.98 8.84
C ASP A 26 -0.52 2.30 8.78
N ILE A 27 -0.29 1.30 9.63
CA ILE A 27 0.95 0.52 9.65
C ILE A 27 0.74 -0.77 8.87
N ILE A 28 1.55 -1.00 7.83
CA ILE A 28 1.65 -2.28 7.13
C ILE A 28 2.57 -3.21 7.92
N VAL A 29 2.14 -4.43 8.20
CA VAL A 29 2.95 -5.46 8.87
C VAL A 29 3.34 -6.54 7.87
N VAL A 30 4.64 -6.80 7.79
CA VAL A 30 5.26 -7.81 6.93
C VAL A 30 5.91 -8.87 7.81
N MET A 31 5.47 -10.12 7.67
CA MET A 31 6.04 -11.26 8.40
C MET A 31 6.15 -12.48 7.46
N PRO A 32 7.16 -12.48 6.57
CA PRO A 32 7.38 -13.59 5.65
C PRO A 32 7.87 -14.84 6.42
N PRO A 33 7.78 -16.03 5.81
CA PRO A 33 8.42 -17.23 6.35
C PRO A 33 9.95 -17.04 6.41
N LEU A 34 10.61 -17.74 7.36
CA LEU A 34 12.07 -17.68 7.51
C LEU A 34 12.84 -18.29 6.33
N THR A 35 12.16 -19.04 5.47
CA THR A 35 12.72 -19.68 4.27
C THR A 35 12.48 -18.87 3.00
N ILE A 36 12.05 -17.62 3.12
CA ILE A 36 11.79 -16.75 1.96
C ILE A 36 13.10 -16.43 1.23
N GLU A 37 13.06 -16.45 -0.10
CA GLU A 37 14.20 -16.12 -0.95
C GLU A 37 14.24 -14.62 -1.29
N GLU A 38 15.37 -14.13 -1.78
CA GLU A 38 15.58 -12.69 -2.03
C GLU A 38 14.63 -12.11 -3.10
N ASP A 39 14.32 -12.91 -4.12
CA ASP A 39 13.37 -12.55 -5.19
C ASP A 39 11.93 -12.49 -4.67
N GLU A 40 11.56 -13.40 -3.76
CA GLU A 40 10.26 -13.39 -3.09
C GLU A 40 10.13 -12.18 -2.14
N ILE A 41 11.20 -11.80 -1.43
CA ILE A 41 11.24 -10.56 -0.64
C ILE A 41 11.03 -9.36 -1.56
N LYS A 42 11.71 -9.32 -2.70
CA LYS A 42 11.58 -8.23 -3.66
C LYS A 42 10.15 -8.09 -4.17
N LEU A 43 9.53 -9.21 -4.56
CA LEU A 43 8.11 -9.24 -4.94
C LEU A 43 7.22 -8.72 -3.81
N LEU A 44 7.45 -9.16 -2.57
CA LEU A 44 6.69 -8.73 -1.41
C LEU A 44 6.76 -7.22 -1.22
N VAL A 45 7.97 -6.65 -1.26
CA VAL A 45 8.18 -5.20 -1.06
C VAL A 45 7.61 -4.39 -2.22
N ASP A 46 7.81 -4.83 -3.47
CA ASP A 46 7.32 -4.14 -4.66
C ASP A 46 5.79 -4.11 -4.68
N ALA A 47 5.13 -5.22 -4.34
CA ALA A 47 3.66 -5.30 -4.22
C ALA A 47 3.11 -4.38 -3.12
N VAL A 48 3.78 -4.31 -1.96
CA VAL A 48 3.41 -3.39 -0.88
C VAL A 48 3.53 -1.93 -1.36
N ALA A 49 4.64 -1.59 -2.01
CA ALA A 49 4.90 -0.25 -2.51
C ALA A 49 3.87 0.16 -3.56
N GLU A 50 3.49 -0.74 -4.47
CA GLU A 50 2.46 -0.48 -5.47
C GLU A 50 1.08 -0.28 -4.84
N GLY A 51 0.70 -1.15 -3.90
CA GLY A 51 -0.55 -0.98 -3.16
C GLY A 51 -0.64 0.33 -2.38
N ILE A 52 0.49 0.83 -1.86
CA ILE A 52 0.57 2.16 -1.24
C ILE A 52 0.43 3.26 -2.30
N ARG A 53 1.14 3.16 -3.44
CA ARG A 53 1.05 4.13 -4.53
C ARG A 53 -0.36 4.26 -5.11
N GLU A 54 -1.08 3.16 -5.28
CA GLU A 54 -2.47 3.21 -5.76
C GLU A 54 -3.39 3.98 -4.80
N VAL A 55 -3.20 3.78 -3.50
CA VAL A 55 -4.07 4.36 -2.46
C VAL A 55 -3.71 5.80 -2.11
N CYS A 56 -2.43 6.15 -2.13
CA CYS A 56 -1.92 7.47 -1.73
C CYS A 56 -1.51 8.35 -2.91
N GLY A 57 -1.15 7.76 -4.05
CA GLY A 57 -0.79 8.47 -5.27
C GLY A 57 -1.99 9.03 -6.03
N SER A 58 -3.19 8.48 -5.82
CA SER A 58 -4.45 9.07 -6.29
C SER A 58 -4.84 10.34 -5.54
N GLU A 59 -4.32 10.57 -4.32
CA GLU A 59 -4.55 11.82 -3.59
C GLU A 59 -3.68 12.98 -4.11
N ALA A 60 -2.67 12.72 -4.95
CA ALA A 60 -1.83 13.78 -5.53
C ALA A 60 -2.48 14.48 -6.73
N GLU A 61 -3.31 13.76 -7.51
CA GLU A 61 -4.05 14.34 -8.64
C GLU A 61 -5.30 15.11 -8.17
N GLU A 62 -5.95 14.67 -7.08
CA GLU A 62 -7.11 15.36 -6.50
C GLU A 62 -6.73 16.66 -5.75
N GLN A 63 -5.46 16.83 -5.33
CA GLN A 63 -4.98 18.05 -4.68
C GLN A 63 -4.44 19.11 -5.65
N GLU A 64 -4.03 18.73 -6.88
CA GLU A 64 -3.65 19.69 -7.93
C GLU A 64 -4.87 20.38 -8.56
N GLU A 65 -6.00 19.67 -8.74
CA GLU A 65 -7.24 20.30 -9.24
C GLU A 65 -7.88 21.29 -8.25
N GLU A 66 -7.72 21.10 -6.93
CA GLU A 66 -8.21 22.04 -5.91
C GLU A 66 -7.29 23.27 -5.72
N SER A 67 -6.07 23.23 -6.29
CA SER A 67 -5.08 24.31 -6.25
C SER A 67 -5.16 25.26 -7.45
N GLU A 68 -5.86 24.88 -8.53
CA GLU A 68 -6.06 25.73 -9.72
C GLU A 68 -7.39 26.51 -9.71
N GLU A 69 -8.28 26.28 -8.73
CA GLU A 69 -9.56 26.99 -8.56
C GLU A 69 -9.64 27.85 -7.28
N SER A 70 -8.51 28.28 -6.70
CA SER A 70 -8.49 29.24 -5.57
C SER A 70 -7.33 30.23 -5.58
#